data_AF-A0A7Z7QNR9-F1
#
_entry.id   AF-A0A7Z7QNR9-F1
#
_cell.length_a   1.000
_cell.length_b   1.000
_cell.length_c   1.000
_cell.angle_alpha   90.00
_cell.angle_beta   90.00
_cell.angle_gamma   90.00
#
_symmetry.space_group_name_H-M   'P 1'
#
loop_
_entity.id
_entity.type
_entity.pdbx_description
1 polymer ?
#
loop_
_entity_poly.entity_id
_entity_poly.type
_entity_poly.pdbx_seq_one_letter_code
_entity_poly.pdbx_strand_id
1 'polypeptide(L)'
;MIQGTKGAIMLNLYDTGGTLKVNGEETHFLIHETQEEDDNRTQIYHGTEMDGAIQYGHPGKRTPLWLNTLIHKEMEFFNNVLHGEEVTSEYLKLLDGTAAEEAIATADAATLSSVEDRKVALSEIIEKSI
;
A
#
# COMPACT_ATOMS: atom_id res chain seq x y z
N MET A 1 3.31 -10.09 -7.72
CA MET A 1 4.04 -11.03 -6.84
C MET A 1 5.35 -10.42 -6.40
N ILE A 2 5.65 -10.52 -5.12
CA ILE A 2 6.98 -10.32 -4.55
C ILE A 2 7.73 -11.65 -4.74
N GLN A 3 8.80 -11.65 -5.52
CA GLN A 3 9.53 -12.87 -5.89
C GLN A 3 10.92 -12.89 -5.23
N GLY A 4 11.18 -13.94 -4.46
CA GLY A 4 12.46 -14.18 -3.82
C GLY A 4 13.15 -15.44 -4.35
N THR A 5 14.37 -15.69 -3.88
CA THR A 5 15.17 -16.86 -4.29
C THR A 5 14.62 -18.21 -3.78
N LYS A 6 13.70 -18.18 -2.81
CA LYS A 6 13.16 -19.37 -2.13
C LYS A 6 11.64 -19.52 -2.26
N GLY A 7 10.97 -18.60 -2.96
CA GLY A 7 9.52 -18.57 -3.00
C GLY A 7 8.97 -17.23 -3.48
N ALA A 8 7.66 -17.10 -3.43
CA ALA A 8 6.95 -15.89 -3.83
C ALA A 8 5.78 -15.60 -2.90
N ILE A 9 5.44 -14.32 -2.77
CA ILE A 9 4.25 -13.84 -2.06
C ILE A 9 3.40 -13.05 -3.05
N MET A 10 2.11 -13.35 -3.11
CA MET A 10 1.11 -12.53 -3.79
C MET A 10 0.25 -11.83 -2.74
N LEU A 11 0.07 -10.53 -2.91
CA LEU A 11 -0.97 -9.76 -2.23
C LEU A 11 -2.00 -9.40 -3.30
N ASN A 12 -3.08 -10.17 -3.40
CA ASN A 12 -4.14 -9.87 -4.35
C ASN A 12 -5.14 -8.92 -3.69
N LEU A 13 -5.43 -7.79 -4.32
CA LEU A 13 -6.35 -6.76 -3.83
C LEU A 13 -7.65 -6.69 -4.65
N TYR A 14 -7.75 -7.50 -5.70
CA TYR A 14 -8.91 -7.61 -6.59
C TYR A 14 -9.76 -8.81 -6.18
N ASP A 15 -9.21 -10.03 -6.31
CA ASP A 15 -9.69 -11.24 -5.63
C ASP A 15 -8.95 -11.32 -4.30
N THR A 16 -9.47 -10.61 -3.31
CA THR A 16 -8.68 -10.21 -2.16
C THR A 16 -8.24 -11.42 -1.35
N GLY A 17 -6.93 -11.54 -1.18
CA GLY A 17 -6.32 -12.67 -0.49
C GLY A 17 -4.81 -12.73 -0.69
N GLY A 18 -4.10 -13.20 0.33
CA GLY A 18 -2.67 -13.46 0.30
C GLY A 18 -2.36 -14.88 -0.14
N THR A 19 -1.28 -15.06 -0.89
CA THR A 19 -0.75 -16.39 -1.24
C THR A 19 0.75 -16.43 -1.01
N LEU A 20 1.21 -17.39 -0.22
CA LEU A 20 2.62 -17.71 -0.04
C LEU A 20 2.93 -19.01 -0.80
N LYS A 21 3.96 -18.98 -1.64
CA LYS A 21 4.45 -20.14 -2.38
C LYS A 21 5.88 -20.47 -1.99
N VAL A 22 6.10 -21.64 -1.39
CA VAL A 22 7.42 -22.13 -0.96
C VAL A 22 7.52 -23.62 -1.23
N ASN A 23 8.64 -24.07 -1.81
CA ASN A 23 8.90 -25.50 -2.10
C ASN A 23 7.80 -26.22 -2.90
N GLY A 24 7.03 -25.48 -3.72
CA GLY A 24 5.92 -26.02 -4.50
C GLY A 24 4.58 -26.10 -3.75
N GLU A 25 4.55 -25.75 -2.47
CA GLU A 25 3.32 -25.63 -1.68
C GLU A 25 2.79 -24.20 -1.69
N GLU A 26 1.47 -24.07 -1.61
CA GLU A 26 0.76 -22.79 -1.54
C GLU A 26 -0.07 -22.72 -0.26
N THR A 27 0.09 -21.63 0.49
CA THR A 27 -0.72 -21.32 1.66
C THR A 27 -1.37 -19.96 1.52
N HIS A 28 -2.57 -19.82 2.11
CA HIS A 28 -3.36 -18.60 2.07
C HIS A 28 -3.30 -17.85 3.40
N PHE A 29 -3.36 -16.52 3.32
CA PHE A 29 -3.47 -15.63 4.47
C PHE A 29 -4.33 -14.42 4.10
N LEU A 30 -4.88 -13.74 5.10
CA LEU A 30 -5.73 -12.56 4.90
C LEU A 30 -4.90 -11.34 4.52
N ILE A 31 -5.46 -10.47 3.68
CA ILE A 31 -4.87 -9.15 3.38
C ILE A 31 -5.29 -8.14 4.46
N HIS A 32 -6.57 -8.17 4.82
CA HIS A 32 -7.17 -7.30 5.81
C HIS A 32 -7.36 -8.02 7.15
N GLU A 33 -7.98 -7.34 8.12
CA GLU A 33 -8.03 -7.82 9.51
C GLU A 33 -8.86 -9.12 9.63
N THR A 34 -9.88 -9.26 8.79
CA THR A 34 -10.82 -10.39 8.84
C THR A 34 -11.18 -10.88 7.43
N GLN A 35 -11.68 -12.12 7.36
CA GLN A 35 -12.22 -12.67 6.10
C GLN A 35 -13.36 -11.81 5.54
N GLU A 36 -14.19 -11.22 6.40
CA GLU A 36 -15.28 -10.33 5.98
C GLU A 36 -14.76 -9.09 5.25
N GLU A 37 -13.62 -8.54 5.68
CA GLU A 37 -12.99 -7.39 5.03
C GLU A 37 -12.41 -7.73 3.64
N ASP A 38 -11.76 -8.90 3.51
CA ASP A 38 -11.26 -9.41 2.22
C ASP A 38 -12.41 -9.70 1.25
N ASP A 39 -13.47 -10.36 1.74
CA ASP A 39 -14.67 -10.65 0.97
C ASP A 39 -15.38 -9.35 0.55
N ASN A 40 -15.49 -8.38 1.46
CA ASN A 40 -16.07 -7.06 1.17
C ASN A 40 -15.28 -6.33 0.07
N ARG A 41 -13.95 -6.34 0.14
CA ARG A 41 -13.11 -5.73 -0.89
C ARG A 41 -13.32 -6.39 -2.24
N THR A 42 -13.30 -7.72 -2.28
CA THR A 42 -13.56 -8.50 -3.49
C THR A 42 -14.91 -8.13 -4.12
N GLN A 43 -15.97 -8.11 -3.31
CA GLN A 43 -17.31 -7.72 -3.77
C GLN A 43 -17.35 -6.31 -4.36
N ILE A 44 -16.63 -5.34 -3.77
CA ILE A 44 -16.56 -3.97 -4.30
C ILE A 44 -15.91 -3.95 -5.68
N TYR A 45 -14.78 -4.63 -5.86
CA TYR A 45 -14.07 -4.64 -7.15
C TYR A 45 -14.90 -5.32 -8.24
N HIS A 46 -15.48 -6.49 -7.95
CA HIS A 46 -16.39 -7.20 -8.89
C HIS A 46 -17.68 -6.41 -9.17
N GLY A 47 -18.21 -5.67 -8.18
CA GLY A 47 -19.42 -4.86 -8.33
C GLY A 47 -19.22 -3.52 -9.05
N THR A 48 -17.98 -3.06 -9.19
CA THR A 48 -17.63 -1.77 -9.83
C THR A 48 -16.82 -1.95 -11.12
N GLU A 49 -16.72 -3.17 -11.65
CA GLU A 49 -15.94 -3.51 -12.85
C GLU A 49 -16.20 -2.60 -14.06
N MET A 50 -17.41 -2.06 -14.20
CA MET A 50 -17.79 -1.19 -15.32
C MET A 50 -17.53 0.31 -15.08
N ASP A 51 -17.31 0.74 -13.83
CA ASP A 51 -17.05 2.14 -13.50
C ASP A 51 -16.20 2.26 -12.21
N GLY A 52 -14.88 2.18 -12.38
CA GLY A 52 -13.91 2.36 -11.30
C GLY A 52 -13.92 3.76 -10.69
N ALA A 53 -14.52 4.77 -11.34
CA ALA A 53 -14.62 6.11 -10.76
C ALA A 53 -15.51 6.12 -9.50
N ILE A 54 -16.43 5.15 -9.39
CA ILE A 54 -17.26 4.92 -8.21
C ILE A 54 -16.42 4.57 -6.98
N GLN A 55 -15.14 4.21 -7.10
CA GLN A 55 -14.30 3.93 -5.93
C GLN A 55 -13.73 5.19 -5.26
N TYR A 56 -13.66 6.32 -5.96
CA TYR A 56 -13.10 7.56 -5.37
C TYR A 56 -14.04 8.17 -4.31
N GLY A 57 -13.44 8.67 -3.23
CA GLY A 57 -14.16 9.35 -2.16
C GLY A 57 -14.70 10.72 -2.57
N HIS A 58 -15.79 11.16 -1.95
CA HIS A 58 -16.30 12.52 -2.00
C HIS A 58 -17.06 12.85 -0.71
N PRO A 59 -17.32 14.13 -0.38
CA PRO A 59 -18.11 14.48 0.79
C PRO A 59 -19.45 13.74 0.85
N GLY A 60 -19.78 13.21 2.03
CA GLY A 60 -21.02 12.44 2.27
C GLY A 60 -20.91 10.94 1.97
N LYS A 61 -19.82 10.47 1.36
CA LYS A 61 -19.60 9.04 1.10
C LYS A 61 -18.84 8.37 2.25
N ARG A 62 -19.27 7.16 2.62
CA ARG A 62 -18.59 6.33 3.63
C ARG A 62 -17.49 5.48 2.98
N THR A 63 -16.42 5.23 3.73
CA THR A 63 -15.34 4.34 3.32
C THR A 63 -15.79 2.87 3.39
N PRO A 64 -15.25 1.98 2.54
CA PRO A 64 -15.39 0.53 2.69
C PRO A 64 -14.91 0.01 4.05
N LEU A 65 -15.32 -1.21 4.41
CA LEU A 65 -14.99 -1.82 5.71
C LEU A 65 -13.47 -1.92 5.91
N TRP A 66 -12.78 -2.54 4.96
CA TRP A 66 -11.32 -2.72 5.00
C TRP A 66 -10.55 -1.40 5.15
N LEU A 67 -11.01 -0.33 4.48
CA LEU A 67 -10.35 0.98 4.55
C LEU A 67 -10.65 1.68 5.87
N ASN A 68 -11.88 1.53 6.39
CA ASN A 68 -12.24 2.10 7.68
C ASN A 68 -11.39 1.51 8.81
N THR A 69 -11.25 0.19 8.86
CA THR A 69 -10.40 -0.51 9.85
C THR A 69 -8.95 -0.01 9.78
N LEU A 70 -8.38 0.10 8.58
CA LEU A 70 -7.00 0.62 8.42
C LEU A 70 -6.85 2.06 8.92
N ILE A 71 -7.80 2.95 8.60
CA ILE A 71 -7.77 4.35 9.09
C ILE A 71 -7.83 4.37 10.62
N HIS A 72 -8.68 3.53 11.25
CA HIS A 72 -8.75 3.45 12.70
C HIS A 72 -7.41 3.00 13.31
N LYS A 73 -6.78 1.97 12.76
CA LYS A 73 -5.48 1.47 13.21
C LYS A 73 -4.38 2.51 13.04
N GLU A 74 -4.37 3.23 11.92
CA GLU A 74 -3.39 4.31 11.65
C GLU A 74 -3.55 5.48 12.64
N MET A 75 -4.80 5.90 12.92
CA MET A 75 -5.06 6.97 13.88
C MET A 75 -4.76 6.58 15.33
N GLU A 76 -5.02 5.32 15.69
CA GLU A 76 -4.61 4.76 16.99
C GLU A 76 -3.09 4.76 17.13
N PHE A 77 -2.37 4.23 16.14
CA PHE A 77 -0.91 4.27 16.10
C PHE A 77 -0.39 5.70 16.25
N PHE A 78 -0.89 6.65 15.45
CA PHE A 78 -0.47 8.04 15.52
C PHE A 78 -0.73 8.66 16.89
N ASN A 79 -1.92 8.44 17.46
CA ASN A 79 -2.26 8.92 18.80
C ASN A 79 -1.30 8.37 19.86
N ASN A 80 -0.96 7.08 19.79
CA ASN A 80 -0.05 6.44 20.73
C ASN A 80 1.37 7.02 20.65
N VAL A 81 1.87 7.28 19.43
CA VAL A 81 3.15 7.98 19.25
C VAL A 81 3.14 9.36 19.90
N LEU A 82 2.06 10.12 19.73
CA LEU A 82 1.91 11.44 20.38
C LEU A 82 1.89 11.37 21.92
N HIS A 83 1.49 10.22 22.49
CA HIS A 83 1.51 9.96 23.93
C HIS A 83 2.83 9.35 24.42
N GLY A 84 3.84 9.23 23.55
CA GLY A 84 5.18 8.78 23.90
C GLY A 84 5.37 7.28 23.92
N GLU A 85 4.48 6.51 23.27
CA GLU A 85 4.72 5.08 23.05
C GLU A 85 5.94 4.84 22.16
N GLU A 86 6.67 3.76 22.43
CA GLU A 86 7.85 3.38 21.65
C GLU A 86 7.43 2.87 20.26
N VAL A 87 8.10 3.38 19.22
CA VAL A 87 7.79 3.02 17.83
C VAL A 87 8.67 1.87 17.37
N THR A 88 8.04 0.83 16.81
CA THR A 88 8.76 -0.31 16.26
C THR A 88 9.53 0.07 15.00
N SER A 89 10.60 -0.68 14.70
CA SER A 89 11.45 -0.46 13.52
C SER A 89 10.69 -0.54 12.19
N GLU A 90 9.54 -1.23 12.16
CA GLU A 90 8.67 -1.34 10.99
C GLU A 90 8.12 0.03 10.54
N TYR A 91 7.80 0.93 11.47
CA TYR A 91 7.14 2.20 11.19
C TYR A 91 8.05 3.43 11.27
N LEU A 92 9.32 3.29 11.68
CA LEU A 92 10.24 4.43 11.88
C LEU A 92 10.37 5.32 10.63
N LYS A 93 10.44 4.71 9.44
CA LYS A 93 10.56 5.44 8.17
C LYS A 93 9.36 6.36 7.88
N LEU A 94 8.20 6.10 8.50
CA LEU A 94 7.02 6.95 8.37
C LEU A 94 7.11 8.21 9.24
N LEU A 95 8.01 8.24 10.23
CA LEU A 95 8.16 9.33 11.19
C LEU A 95 9.43 10.15 10.98
N ASP A 96 10.48 9.57 10.42
CA ASP A 96 11.76 10.26 10.18
C ASP A 96 11.84 10.97 8.81
N GLY A 97 10.79 10.87 8.00
CA GLY A 97 10.69 11.48 6.66
C GLY A 97 11.21 10.59 5.53
N THR A 98 11.94 9.50 5.82
CA THR A 98 12.59 8.66 4.81
C THR A 98 11.59 8.10 3.79
N ALA A 99 10.47 7.52 4.25
CA ALA A 99 9.49 6.94 3.33
C ALA A 99 8.82 8.01 2.46
N ALA A 100 8.59 9.21 3.01
CA ALA A 100 7.99 10.31 2.26
C ALA A 100 8.94 10.81 1.16
N GLU A 101 10.22 11.01 1.48
CA GLU A 101 11.24 11.44 0.52
C GLU A 101 11.49 10.38 -0.56
N GLU A 102 11.68 9.11 -0.19
CA GLU A 102 11.90 8.00 -1.13
C GLU A 102 10.73 7.85 -2.12
N ALA A 103 9.48 7.96 -1.63
CA ALA A 103 8.28 7.83 -2.45
C ALA A 103 8.16 8.97 -3.46
N ILE A 104 8.30 10.23 -3.02
CA ILE A 104 8.19 11.40 -3.90
C ILE A 104 9.35 11.45 -4.90
N ALA A 105 10.58 11.18 -4.47
CA ALA A 105 11.73 11.17 -5.37
C ALA A 105 11.56 10.15 -6.52
N THR A 106 11.01 8.97 -6.20
CA THR A 106 10.73 7.95 -7.22
C THR A 106 9.58 8.36 -8.14
N ALA A 107 8.53 8.99 -7.60
CA ALA A 107 7.42 9.50 -8.40
C ALA A 107 7.86 10.61 -9.36
N ASP A 108 8.74 11.52 -8.92
CA ASP A 108 9.33 12.57 -9.75
C ASP A 108 10.21 11.97 -10.85
N ALA A 109 11.03 10.98 -10.53
CA ALA A 109 11.85 10.28 -11.52
C ALA A 109 10.98 9.58 -12.59
N ALA A 110 9.89 8.92 -12.17
CA ALA A 110 8.96 8.26 -13.08
C ALA A 110 8.19 9.27 -13.94
N THR A 111 7.76 10.39 -13.36
CA THR A 111 7.10 11.48 -14.08
C THR A 111 8.03 12.07 -15.12
N LEU A 112 9.27 12.38 -14.75
CA LEU A 112 10.28 12.90 -15.65
C LEU A 112 10.60 11.89 -16.77
N SER A 113 10.75 10.61 -16.42
CA SER A 113 10.96 9.53 -17.39
C SER A 113 9.84 9.45 -18.41
N SER A 114 8.59 9.57 -17.96
CA SER A 114 7.41 9.54 -18.85
C SER A 114 7.31 10.77 -19.74
N VAL A 115 7.65 11.96 -19.24
CA VAL A 115 7.56 13.22 -19.98
C VAL A 115 8.71 13.35 -21.00
N GLU A 116 9.91 12.88 -20.64
CA GLU A 116 11.11 12.98 -21.47
C GLU A 116 11.39 11.72 -22.32
N ASP A 117 10.54 10.69 -22.23
CA ASP A 117 10.67 9.40 -22.95
C ASP A 117 12.08 8.78 -22.84
N ARG A 118 12.64 8.82 -21.63
CA ARG A 118 13.97 8.26 -21.34
C ARG A 118 14.01 7.66 -19.95
N LYS A 119 15.02 6.82 -19.70
CA LYS A 119 15.34 6.38 -18.34
C LYS A 119 15.91 7.56 -17.54
N VAL A 120 15.49 7.67 -16.28
CA VAL A 120 15.94 8.67 -15.32
C VAL A 120 16.54 7.94 -14.11
N ALA A 121 17.74 8.33 -13.69
CA ALA A 121 18.33 7.82 -12.46
C ALA A 121 17.81 8.61 -11.26
N LEU A 122 17.62 7.95 -10.11
CA LEU A 122 17.19 8.62 -8.87
C LEU A 122 18.15 9.71 -8.41
N SER A 123 19.44 9.58 -8.70
CA SER A 123 20.44 10.63 -8.40
C SER A 123 20.12 11.95 -9.09
N GLU A 124 19.49 11.94 -10.28
CA GLU A 124 19.07 13.15 -10.98
C GLU A 124 17.97 13.94 -10.24
N ILE A 125 17.25 13.28 -9.33
CA ILE A 125 16.21 13.89 -8.48
C ILE A 125 16.81 14.30 -7.14
N ILE A 126 17.51 13.38 -6.47
CA ILE A 126 18.03 13.60 -5.11
C ILE A 126 19.13 14.68 -5.09
N GLU A 127 20.01 14.71 -6.09
CA GLU A 127 21.11 15.69 -6.15
C GLU A 127 20.64 17.13 -6.47
N LYS A 128 19.41 17.32 -6.96
CA LYS A 128 18.84 18.65 -7.19
C LYS A 128 18.29 19.30 -5.91
N SER A 129 18.07 18.51 -4.85
CA SER A 129 17.44 18.95 -3.60
C SER A 129 18.46 19.36 -2.52
N ILE A 130 19.76 19.32 -2.83
CA ILE A 130 20.89 19.74 -1.97
C ILE A 130 21.59 20.94 -2.61
#